data_AF-A0A953C4N1-F1
#
_entry.id   AF-A0A953C4N1-F1
#
_cell.length_a   1.000
_cell.length_b   1.000
_cell.length_c   1.000
_cell.angle_alpha   90.00
_cell.angle_beta   90.00
_cell.angle_gamma   90.00
#
_symmetry.space_group_name_H-M   'P 1'
#
loop_
_entity.id
_entity.type
_entity.pdbx_description
1 polymer ?
#
loop_
_entity_poly.entity_id
_entity_poly.type
_entity_poly.pdbx_seq_one_letter_code
_entity_poly.pdbx_strand_id
1 'polypeptide(L)' 'MILRCSGQLRLAPHAGIVVGLDLAAALALGTALGHDVYALAELLPAAEAGVVAAINARLSEEP' A
#
# COMPACT_ATOMS: atom_id res chain seq x y z
N MET A 1 -3.98 -9.60 3.38
CA MET A 1 -3.69 -8.46 4.27
C MET A 1 -3.70 -7.12 3.51
N ILE A 2 -2.86 -6.92 2.49
CA ILE A 2 -2.70 -5.64 1.76
C ILE A 2 -4.01 -5.03 1.23
N LEU A 3 -4.95 -5.83 0.70
CA LEU A 3 -6.26 -5.32 0.26
C LEU A 3 -7.08 -4.67 1.40
N ARG A 4 -6.83 -5.02 2.67
CA ARG A 4 -7.46 -4.37 3.84
C ARG A 4 -6.84 -3.01 4.16
N CYS A 5 -5.69 -2.68 3.59
CA CYS A 5 -5.03 -1.38 3.73
C CYS A 5 -5.41 -0.41 2.59
N SER A 6 -6.42 -0.71 1.77
CA SER A 6 -6.81 0.14 0.63
C SER A 6 -7.22 1.57 1.02
N GLY A 7 -7.67 1.80 2.26
CA GLY A 7 -7.95 3.14 2.78
C GLY A 7 -6.73 3.88 3.33
N GLN A 8 -5.56 3.23 3.37
CA GLN A 8 -4.33 3.75 3.95
C GLN A 8 -3.34 4.20 2.87
N LEU A 9 -3.85 4.72 1.76
CA LEU A 9 -3.03 5.22 0.66
C LEU A 9 -2.44 6.59 1.01
N ARG A 10 -1.20 6.81 0.58
CA ARG A 10 -0.56 8.12 0.60
C ARG A 10 -0.69 8.76 -0.78
N LEU A 11 -1.25 9.96 -0.83
CA LEU A 11 -1.55 10.69 -2.06
C LEU A 11 -0.61 11.89 -2.22
N ALA A 12 -0.33 12.27 -3.47
CA ALA A 12 0.35 13.52 -3.76
C ALA A 12 -0.57 14.73 -3.43
N PRO A 13 -0.05 15.86 -2.93
CA PRO A 13 -0.89 16.96 -2.42
C PRO A 13 -1.80 17.66 -3.46
N HIS A 14 -1.53 17.49 -4.75
CA HIS A 14 -2.25 18.21 -5.83
C HIS A 14 -2.60 17.33 -7.04
N ALA A 15 -2.52 16.01 -6.90
CA ALA A 15 -2.82 15.09 -7.99
C ALA A 15 -3.47 13.81 -7.44
N GLY A 16 -4.37 13.20 -8.20
CA GLY A 16 -4.92 11.85 -7.94
C GLY A 16 -3.88 10.74 -8.12
N ILE A 17 -2.62 10.99 -7.76
CA ILE A 17 -1.51 10.07 -7.89
C ILE A 17 -1.25 9.48 -6.51
N VAL A 18 -1.27 8.15 -6.45
CA VAL A 18 -0.84 7.40 -5.28
C VAL A 18 0.69 7.39 -5.25
N VAL A 19 1.27 7.77 -4.12
CA VAL A 19 2.73 7.80 -3.90
C VAL A 19 3.21 6.74 -2.92
N GLY A 20 2.29 6.01 -2.29
CA GLY A 20 2.62 4.92 -1.38
C GLY A 20 1.44 4.39 -0.58
N LEU A 21 1.76 3.53 0.36
CA LEU A 21 0.89 2.96 1.38
C LEU A 21 1.43 3.37 2.76
N ASP A 22 0.56 3.55 3.75
CA ASP A 22 1.01 3.63 5.13
C ASP A 22 1.55 2.26 5.59
N LEU A 23 2.87 2.10 5.51
CA LEU A 23 3.54 0.86 5.91
C LEU A 23 3.47 0.61 7.42
N ALA A 24 3.31 1.64 8.25
CA ALA A 24 3.13 1.46 9.69
C ALA A 24 1.75 0.86 9.97
N ALA A 25 0.71 1.35 9.30
CA ALA A 25 -0.63 0.75 9.38
C ALA A 25 -0.64 -0.70 8.85
N ALA A 26 0.08 -0.98 7.75
CA ALA A 26 0.19 -2.32 7.19
C ALA A 26 0.96 -3.28 8.13
N LEU A 27 2.06 -2.84 8.75
CA LEU A 27 2.79 -3.60 9.76
C LEU A 27 1.94 -3.89 10.99
N ALA A 28 1.25 -2.88 11.52
CA ALA A 28 0.39 -3.02 12.70
C ALA A 28 -0.75 -4.01 12.44
N LEU A 29 -1.44 -3.87 11.31
CA LEU A 29 -2.52 -4.78 10.93
C LEU A 29 -1.99 -6.20 10.67
N GLY A 30 -0.86 -6.35 10.00
CA GLY A 30 -0.27 -7.66 9.76
C GLY A 30 0.16 -8.36 11.05
N THR A 31 0.77 -7.63 11.98
CA THR A 31 1.13 -8.14 13.30
C THR A 31 -0.11 -8.55 14.10
N ALA A 32 -1.18 -7.75 14.06
CA ALA A 32 -2.45 -8.07 14.73
C ALA A 32 -3.13 -9.33 14.16
N LEU A 33 -2.89 -9.64 12.88
CA LEU A 33 -3.35 -10.88 12.22
C LEU A 33 -2.43 -12.09 12.49
N GLY A 34 -1.36 -11.92 13.26
CA GLY A 34 -0.41 -12.99 13.60
C GLY A 34 0.60 -13.30 12.49
N HIS A 35 0.81 -12.40 11.54
CA HIS A 35 1.89 -12.54 10.56
C HIS A 35 3.25 -12.20 11.17
N ASP A 36 4.32 -12.83 10.67
CA ASP A 36 5.68 -12.55 11.10
C ASP A 36 6.11 -11.13 10.71
N VAL A 37 6.52 -10.34 11.69
CA VAL A 37 6.83 -8.92 11.50
C VAL A 37 8.09 -8.69 10.65
N TYR A 38 9.07 -9.60 10.70
CA TYR A 38 10.31 -9.47 9.93
C TYR A 38 10.06 -9.78 8.45
N ALA A 39 9.28 -10.83 8.17
CA ALA A 39 8.81 -11.13 6.83
C ALA A 39 7.97 -9.98 6.26
N LEU A 40 7.09 -9.37 7.07
CA LEU A 40 6.34 -8.19 6.63
C LEU A 40 7.25 -7.01 6.34
N ALA A 41 8.21 -6.70 7.21
CA ALA A 41 9.14 -5.59 7.00
C ALA A 41 9.94 -5.74 5.69
N GLU A 42 10.34 -6.97 5.34
CA GLU A 42 11.06 -7.27 4.10
C GLU A 42 10.16 -7.19 2.85
N LEU A 43 8.93 -7.71 2.93
CA LEU A 43 8.07 -7.88 1.76
C LEU A 43 7.15 -6.68 1.47
N LEU A 44 6.83 -5.87 2.48
CA LEU A 44 5.92 -4.74 2.35
C LEU A 44 6.35 -3.68 1.31
N PRO A 45 7.64 -3.32 1.18
CA PRO A 45 8.07 -2.39 0.16
C PRO A 45 7.75 -2.84 -1.27
N ALA A 46 7.92 -4.14 -1.57
CA ALA A 46 7.56 -4.68 -2.88
C ALA A 46 6.04 -4.68 -3.11
N ALA A 47 5.25 -4.96 -2.06
CA ALA A 47 3.80 -4.89 -2.13
C ALA A 47 3.31 -3.45 -2.37
N GLU A 48 3.89 -2.45 -1.69
CA GLU A 48 3.60 -1.03 -1.93
C GLU A 48 3.88 -0.65 -3.39
N ALA A 49 5.05 -1.01 -3.92
CA ALA A 49 5.41 -0.72 -5.31
C ALA A 49 4.37 -1.29 -6.30
N GLY A 50 3.92 -2.53 -6.08
CA GLY A 50 2.87 -3.15 -6.90
C GLY A 50 1.53 -2.44 -6.79
N VAL A 51 1.10 -2.05 -5.59
CA VAL A 51 -0.16 -1.31 -5.36
C VAL A 51 -0.12 0.07 -6.01
N VAL A 52 0.97 0.82 -5.83
CA VAL A 52 1.18 2.15 -6.42
C VAL A 52 1.11 2.07 -7.94
N ALA A 53 1.85 1.12 -8.53
CA ALA A 53 1.87 0.93 -9.98
C ALA A 53 0.46 0.57 -10.52
N ALA A 54 -0.22 -0.38 -9.88
CA ALA A 54 -1.53 -0.83 -10.33
C ALA A 54 -2.60 0.27 -10.23
N ILE A 55 -2.67 0.99 -9.10
CA ILE A 55 -3.68 2.04 -8.93
C ILE A 55 -3.44 3.19 -9.91
N ASN A 56 -2.21 3.67 -10.03
CA ASN A 56 -1.89 4.77 -10.94
C ASN A 56 -2.12 4.40 -12.41
N ALA A 57 -1.85 3.15 -12.79
CA ALA A 57 -2.17 2.66 -14.14
C ALA A 57 -3.69 2.76 -14.40
N ARG A 58 -4.53 2.24 -13.49
CA ARG A 58 -5.98 2.33 -13.65
C ARG A 58 -6.49 3.77 -13.70
N LEU A 59 -6.00 4.64 -12.81
CA LEU A 59 -6.40 6.06 -12.78
C LEU A 59 -6.00 6.82 -14.04
N SER A 60 -4.98 6.34 -14.77
CA SER A 60 -4.58 6.90 -16.06
C SER A 60 -5.42 6.35 -17.23
N GLU A 61 -6.09 5.21 -17.05
CA GLU A 61 -6.97 4.57 -18.05
C GLU A 61 -8.43 5.03 -17.92
N GLU A 62 -8.83 5.62 -16.79
CA GLU A 62 -10.16 6.21 -16.60
C GLU A 62 -10.29 7.51 -17.43
N PRO A 63 -11.30 7.63 -18.33
CA PRO A 63 -11.47 8.76 -19.24
C PRO A 63 -11.99 10.05 -18.60
#